data_AF-A0A8S4P9B4-F1
#
_entry.id   AF-A0A8S4P9B4-F1
#
_cell.length_a   1.000
_cell.length_b   1.000
_cell.length_c   1.000
_cell.angle_alpha   90.00
_cell.angle_beta   90.00
_cell.angle_gamma   90.00
#
_symmetry.space_group_name_H-M   'P 1'
#
loop_
_entity.id
_entity.type
_entity.pdbx_description
1 polymer ?
#
loop_
_entity_poly.entity_id
_entity_poly.type
_entity_poly.pdbx_seq_one_letter_code
_entity_poly.pdbx_strand_id
1 'polypeptide(L)'
;MSAKRYIFAIWTDETEELAIRTFLEHCGITVKEAGIEDLKQHLESENSEQSSQPVETKTDMDVDSDDNDPLGPPIFPPVLGTDECPHCFCAPCCTSEQFRQLWWQTETIEPHERNSTARKKCYKKFWVMLQHRGAWRHPRYVSKKQLALQTDARRNLYVYHGHRRDIMPDCIVRLVRGWLSNPGGIDYMGHLWD
;
A
#
# COMPACT_ATOMS: atom_id res chain seq x y z
N MET A 1 2.20 12.47 32.13
CA MET A 1 2.58 11.27 31.34
C MET A 1 1.29 10.61 30.89
N SER A 2 0.96 10.67 29.59
CA SER A 2 -0.33 10.21 29.06
C SER A 2 -0.21 8.78 28.55
N ALA A 3 -0.93 7.83 29.14
CA ALA A 3 -0.94 6.43 28.74
C ALA A 3 -1.89 6.25 27.54
N LYS A 4 -1.33 5.94 26.37
CA LYS A 4 -2.11 5.59 25.18
C LYS A 4 -2.69 4.19 25.34
N ARG A 5 -4.01 4.04 25.24
CA ARG A 5 -4.70 2.74 25.19
C ARG A 5 -4.78 2.29 23.73
N TYR A 6 -4.30 1.08 23.45
CA TYR A 6 -4.47 0.43 22.15
C TYR A 6 -5.36 -0.79 22.37
N ILE A 7 -6.49 -0.85 21.67
CA ILE A 7 -7.38 -2.00 21.65
C ILE A 7 -7.06 -2.76 20.36
N PHE A 8 -6.50 -3.96 20.49
CA PHE A 8 -6.30 -4.89 19.39
C PHE A 8 -7.37 -5.96 19.47
N ALA A 9 -8.28 -6.00 18.51
CA ALA A 9 -9.11 -7.18 18.29
C ALA A 9 -8.25 -8.18 17.49
N ILE A 10 -7.80 -9.23 18.16
CA ILE A 10 -6.97 -10.27 17.54
C ILE A 10 -7.87 -11.48 17.30
N TRP A 11 -8.10 -11.81 16.03
CA TRP A 11 -8.49 -13.16 15.62
C TRP A 11 -7.20 -13.86 15.20
N THR A 12 -6.54 -14.55 16.14
CA THR A 12 -5.38 -15.39 15.83
C THR A 12 -5.50 -16.72 16.57
N ASP A 13 -4.92 -17.75 15.95
CA ASP A 13 -4.66 -19.06 16.54
C ASP A 13 -3.87 -18.91 17.86
N GLU A 14 -4.11 -19.80 18.85
CA GLU A 14 -3.60 -19.68 20.24
C GLU A 14 -2.07 -19.54 20.32
N THR A 15 -1.35 -20.01 19.29
CA THR A 15 0.11 -19.93 19.19
C THR A 15 0.64 -18.54 18.83
N GLU A 16 -0.10 -17.75 18.06
CA GLU A 16 0.29 -16.39 17.69
C GLU A 16 -0.01 -15.39 18.81
N GLU A 17 -1.04 -15.65 19.64
CA GLU A 17 -1.36 -14.82 20.80
C GLU A 17 -0.21 -14.80 21.81
N LEU A 18 0.42 -15.96 22.05
CA LEU A 18 1.54 -16.08 22.97
C LEU A 18 2.78 -15.30 22.48
N ALA A 19 3.05 -15.33 21.17
CA ALA A 19 4.17 -14.58 20.58
C ALA A 19 3.96 -13.07 20.69
N ILE A 20 2.73 -12.59 20.48
CA ILE A 20 2.36 -11.18 20.60
C ILE A 20 2.42 -10.73 22.06
N ARG A 21 1.88 -11.51 23.01
CA ARG A 21 1.98 -11.23 24.46
C ARG A 21 3.45 -11.11 24.90
N THR A 22 4.29 -12.07 24.51
CA THR A 22 5.72 -12.08 24.86
C THR A 22 6.44 -10.84 24.32
N PHE A 23 6.14 -10.43 23.07
CA PHE A 23 6.73 -9.25 22.46
C PHE A 23 6.31 -7.95 23.15
N LEU A 24 5.03 -7.82 23.51
CA LEU A 24 4.49 -6.64 24.18
C LEU A 24 5.04 -6.48 25.61
N GLU A 25 5.23 -7.58 26.33
CA GLU A 25 5.90 -7.57 27.64
C GLU A 25 7.36 -7.12 27.55
N HIS A 26 8.10 -7.60 26.54
CA HIS A 26 9.48 -7.15 26.29
C HIS A 26 9.57 -5.64 26.00
N CYS A 27 8.48 -5.08 25.46
CA CYS A 27 8.35 -3.66 25.16
C CYS A 27 7.80 -2.83 26.35
N GLY A 28 7.57 -3.44 27.51
CA GLY A 28 7.04 -2.77 28.71
C GLY A 28 5.58 -2.32 28.57
N ILE A 29 4.83 -2.91 27.62
CA ILE A 29 3.43 -2.59 27.38
C ILE A 29 2.58 -3.56 28.22
N THR A 30 1.93 -3.04 29.26
CA THR A 30 1.01 -3.82 30.09
C THR A 30 -0.33 -3.97 29.38
N VAL A 31 -0.58 -5.15 28.82
CA VAL A 31 -1.89 -5.54 28.29
C VAL A 31 -2.79 -5.82 29.50
N LYS A 32 -3.76 -4.95 29.78
CA LYS A 32 -4.82 -5.26 30.73
C LYS A 32 -5.78 -6.22 30.02
N GLU A 33 -6.00 -7.38 30.61
CA GLU A 33 -7.06 -8.32 30.22
C GLU A 33 -8.42 -7.63 30.47
N ALA A 34 -8.80 -6.74 29.57
CA ALA A 34 -10.18 -6.29 29.49
C ALA A 34 -10.96 -7.50 28.96
N GLY A 35 -11.83 -8.03 29.82
CA GLY A 35 -12.56 -9.27 29.59
C GLY A 35 -13.23 -9.26 28.22
N ILE A 36 -12.88 -10.27 27.42
CA ILE A 36 -13.46 -10.54 26.11
C ILE A 36 -15.01 -10.71 26.22
N GLU A 37 -15.50 -11.10 27.39
CA GLU A 37 -16.94 -11.24 27.70
C GLU A 37 -17.72 -9.91 27.67
N ASP A 38 -17.15 -8.78 28.08
CA ASP A 38 -17.84 -7.48 28.04
C ASP A 38 -18.02 -6.99 26.60
N LEU A 39 -17.10 -7.36 25.69
CA LEU A 39 -17.21 -7.02 24.27
C LEU A 39 -18.23 -7.89 23.54
N LYS A 40 -18.39 -9.17 23.93
CA LYS A 40 -19.41 -10.07 23.37
C LYS A 40 -20.82 -9.63 23.73
N GLN A 41 -21.06 -9.20 24.97
CA GLN A 41 -22.38 -8.70 25.38
C GLN A 41 -22.81 -7.44 24.63
N HIS A 42 -21.88 -6.55 24.28
CA HIS A 42 -22.20 -5.36 23.48
C HIS A 42 -22.61 -5.74 22.03
N LEU A 43 -21.85 -6.64 21.40
CA LEU A 43 -22.13 -7.14 20.05
C LEU A 43 -23.45 -7.94 19.95
N GLU A 44 -23.83 -8.68 21.00
CA GLU A 44 -25.11 -9.40 21.04
C GLU A 44 -26.30 -8.46 21.27
N SER A 45 -26.10 -7.34 21.98
CA SER A 45 -27.15 -6.34 22.20
C SER A 45 -27.48 -5.51 20.95
N GLU A 46 -26.51 -5.26 20.07
CA GLU A 46 -26.73 -4.52 18.82
C GLU A 46 -27.45 -5.36 17.74
N ASN A 47 -27.44 -6.69 17.85
CA ASN A 47 -27.95 -7.59 16.82
C ASN A 47 -29.43 -7.97 17.00
N SER A 48 -30.10 -7.49 18.06
CA SER A 48 -31.51 -7.81 18.34
C SER A 48 -32.53 -6.77 17.83
N GLU A 49 -32.10 -5.63 17.29
CA GLU A 49 -33.02 -4.53 16.92
C GLU A 49 -33.10 -4.18 15.42
N GLN A 50 -32.41 -4.88 14.51
CA GLN A 50 -32.54 -4.59 13.06
C GLN A 50 -33.14 -5.74 12.27
N SER A 51 -34.46 -5.84 12.39
CA SER A 51 -35.33 -6.53 11.45
C SER A 51 -35.56 -5.67 10.20
N SER A 52 -35.24 -6.27 9.05
CA SER A 52 -35.82 -6.01 7.72
C SER A 52 -35.44 -4.71 6.97
N GLN A 53 -34.37 -4.75 6.17
CA GLN A 53 -34.32 -4.26 4.76
C GLN A 53 -33.09 -4.86 4.02
N PRO A 54 -33.16 -5.12 2.69
CA PRO A 54 -32.03 -5.66 1.94
C PRO A 54 -31.09 -4.52 1.53
N VAL A 55 -29.87 -4.52 2.04
CA VAL A 55 -28.84 -3.54 1.68
C VAL A 55 -27.76 -4.23 0.85
N GLU A 56 -27.65 -3.83 -0.42
CA GLU A 56 -26.58 -4.19 -1.33
C GLU A 56 -25.22 -3.81 -0.73
N THR A 57 -24.35 -4.78 -0.52
CA THR A 57 -23.01 -4.55 0.04
C THR A 57 -22.06 -4.07 -1.06
N LYS A 58 -22.01 -2.75 -1.28
CA LYS A 58 -20.84 -2.08 -1.85
C LYS A 58 -20.01 -1.54 -0.70
N THR A 59 -18.95 -2.26 -0.32
CA THR A 59 -17.91 -1.72 0.55
C THR A 59 -16.81 -1.11 -0.32
N ASP A 60 -17.08 0.10 -0.81
CA ASP A 60 -16.03 1.03 -1.19
C ASP A 60 -15.46 1.60 0.12
N MET A 61 -14.33 1.05 0.57
CA MET A 61 -13.51 1.71 1.60
C MET A 61 -12.74 2.84 0.92
N ASP A 62 -13.41 3.99 0.81
CA ASP A 62 -12.80 5.28 0.50
C ASP A 62 -11.88 5.66 1.66
N VAL A 63 -10.60 5.34 1.52
CA VAL A 63 -9.54 5.98 2.30
C VAL A 63 -9.36 7.36 1.69
N ASP A 64 -10.17 8.32 2.15
CA ASP A 64 -9.94 9.75 1.96
C ASP A 64 -8.62 10.10 2.64
N SER A 65 -7.54 10.01 1.87
CA SER A 65 -6.24 10.54 2.25
C SER A 65 -6.27 12.03 1.95
N ASP A 66 -6.62 12.82 2.95
CA ASP A 66 -6.47 14.27 2.92
C ASP A 66 -4.97 14.60 2.79
N ASP A 67 -4.55 14.86 1.55
CA ASP A 67 -3.16 15.06 1.10
C ASP A 67 -2.53 16.39 1.60
N ASN A 68 -3.17 17.11 2.52
CA ASN A 68 -2.65 18.36 3.08
C ASN A 68 -1.96 18.24 4.43
N ASP A 69 -1.90 17.05 5.04
CA ASP A 69 -1.04 16.89 6.21
C ASP A 69 0.42 16.98 5.74
N PRO A 70 1.26 17.88 6.28
CA PRO A 70 2.69 17.87 6.00
C PRO A 70 3.28 16.55 6.50
N LEU A 71 3.20 15.50 5.67
CA LEU A 71 3.86 14.23 5.96
C LEU A 71 5.31 14.60 6.22
N GLY A 72 5.77 14.23 7.42
CA GLY A 72 7.06 14.61 7.94
C GLY A 72 8.23 14.16 7.05
N PRO A 73 9.46 14.26 7.56
CA PRO A 73 10.62 13.76 6.83
C PRO A 73 10.39 12.30 6.37
N PRO A 74 11.03 11.87 5.27
CA PRO A 74 10.91 10.50 4.78
C PRO A 74 11.10 9.51 5.93
N ILE A 75 10.17 8.57 6.06
CA ILE A 75 10.18 7.57 7.14
C ILE A 75 11.42 6.67 6.97
N PHE A 76 11.87 6.48 5.73
CA PHE A 76 13.05 5.69 5.38
C PHE A 76 14.10 6.56 4.69
N PRO A 77 15.18 6.96 5.39
CA PRO A 77 16.26 7.73 4.78
C PRO A 77 17.07 6.86 3.80
N PRO A 78 17.80 7.49 2.85
CA PRO A 78 18.71 6.78 1.96
C PRO A 78 19.80 6.01 2.72
N VAL A 79 20.19 4.84 2.21
CA VAL A 79 21.30 4.06 2.77
C VAL A 79 22.61 4.55 2.15
N LEU A 80 23.56 4.95 3.00
CA LEU A 80 24.87 5.43 2.57
C LEU A 80 25.64 4.36 1.80
N GLY A 81 26.29 4.75 0.70
CA GLY A 81 27.10 3.86 -0.13
C GLY A 81 26.30 3.00 -1.12
N THR A 82 24.99 3.22 -1.25
CA THR A 82 24.18 2.57 -2.29
C THR A 82 23.92 3.51 -3.46
N ASP A 83 23.96 2.97 -4.67
CA ASP A 83 23.65 3.73 -5.87
C ASP A 83 22.17 4.07 -5.93
N GLU A 84 21.90 5.30 -6.34
CA GLU A 84 20.55 5.77 -6.56
C GLU A 84 19.97 5.21 -7.86
N CYS A 85 18.72 4.74 -7.79
CA CYS A 85 18.03 4.29 -8.98
C CYS A 85 17.63 5.47 -9.89
N PRO A 86 17.95 5.45 -11.20
CA PRO A 86 17.58 6.52 -12.12
C PRO A 86 16.07 6.63 -12.39
N HIS A 87 15.29 5.60 -12.00
CA HIS A 87 13.84 5.55 -12.24
C HIS A 87 13.03 6.03 -11.03
N CYS A 88 13.33 5.51 -9.83
CA CYS A 88 12.57 5.85 -8.61
C CYS A 88 13.29 6.83 -7.68
N PHE A 89 14.54 7.22 -8.00
CA PHE A 89 15.38 8.14 -7.22
C PHE A 89 15.55 7.76 -5.75
N CYS A 90 15.41 6.46 -5.46
CA CYS A 90 15.67 5.91 -4.13
C CYS A 90 17.08 5.30 -4.13
N ALA A 91 17.78 5.43 -3.01
CA ALA A 91 19.04 4.74 -2.71
C ALA A 91 18.87 3.95 -1.40
N PRO A 92 18.75 2.62 -1.43
CA PRO A 92 18.78 1.76 -2.62
C PRO A 92 17.45 1.82 -3.38
N CYS A 93 17.45 1.28 -4.60
CA CYS A 93 16.24 1.12 -5.39
C CYS A 93 15.14 0.38 -4.59
N CYS A 94 13.88 0.83 -4.73
CA CYS A 94 12.75 0.16 -4.10
C CYS A 94 12.50 -1.27 -4.62
N THR A 95 13.11 -1.62 -5.76
CA THR A 95 13.10 -2.96 -6.35
C THR A 95 14.43 -3.71 -6.15
N SER A 96 15.29 -3.26 -5.23
CA SER A 96 16.53 -3.99 -4.90
C SER A 96 16.22 -5.31 -4.20
N GLU A 97 16.80 -6.41 -4.67
CA GLU A 97 16.69 -7.73 -4.03
C GLU A 97 17.23 -7.74 -2.60
N GLN A 98 18.19 -6.86 -2.27
CA GLN A 98 18.71 -6.73 -0.90
C GLN A 98 17.63 -6.35 0.12
N PHE A 99 16.56 -5.69 -0.34
CA PHE A 99 15.43 -5.24 0.49
C PHE A 99 14.12 -5.82 -0.04
N ARG A 100 14.19 -7.05 -0.56
CA ARG A 100 13.04 -7.80 -1.03
C ARG A 100 11.96 -7.85 0.06
N GLN A 101 10.72 -7.56 -0.32
CA GLN A 101 9.60 -7.58 0.62
C GLN A 101 8.93 -8.96 0.61
N LEU A 102 8.36 -9.36 1.75
CA LEU A 102 7.67 -10.66 1.91
C LEU A 102 6.53 -10.89 0.90
N TRP A 103 5.91 -9.81 0.42
CA TRP A 103 4.79 -9.88 -0.53
C TRP A 103 5.22 -9.91 -2.00
N TRP A 104 6.53 -9.87 -2.29
CA TRP A 104 7.03 -9.98 -3.67
C TRP A 104 6.79 -11.37 -4.23
N GLN A 105 6.53 -11.46 -5.53
CA GLN A 105 6.44 -12.75 -6.18
C GLN A 105 7.83 -13.35 -6.36
N THR A 106 7.97 -14.61 -5.96
CA THR A 106 9.21 -15.38 -6.12
C THR A 106 9.38 -15.91 -7.52
N GLU A 107 8.26 -16.24 -8.16
CA GLU A 107 8.24 -16.83 -9.48
C GLU A 107 7.39 -15.99 -10.43
N THR A 108 7.67 -16.15 -11.72
CA THR A 108 6.81 -15.59 -12.77
C THR A 108 5.54 -16.42 -12.83
N ILE A 109 4.40 -15.76 -12.75
CA ILE A 109 3.09 -16.39 -12.85
C ILE A 109 2.69 -16.45 -14.33
N GLU A 110 2.09 -17.56 -14.73
CA GLU A 110 1.59 -17.76 -16.09
C GLU A 110 0.73 -16.58 -16.58
N PRO A 111 0.88 -16.17 -17.85
CA PRO A 111 0.11 -15.07 -18.41
C PRO A 111 -1.41 -15.31 -18.34
N HIS A 112 -2.13 -14.44 -17.63
CA HIS A 112 -3.57 -14.57 -17.43
C HIS A 112 -4.23 -13.19 -17.28
N GLU A 113 -5.48 -13.01 -17.73
CA GLU A 113 -6.18 -11.71 -17.65
C GLU A 113 -6.35 -11.20 -16.21
N ARG A 114 -6.59 -12.12 -15.28
CA ARG A 114 -6.66 -11.86 -13.82
C ARG A 114 -5.36 -11.28 -13.25
N ASN A 115 -4.21 -11.42 -13.93
CA ASN A 115 -2.95 -10.81 -13.51
C ASN A 115 -3.08 -9.28 -13.44
N SER A 116 -3.99 -8.67 -14.20
CA SER A 116 -4.27 -7.23 -14.13
C SER A 116 -4.66 -6.76 -12.72
N THR A 117 -5.53 -7.51 -12.04
CA THR A 117 -5.94 -7.24 -10.66
C THR A 117 -4.79 -7.43 -9.68
N ALA A 118 -4.01 -8.51 -9.85
CA ALA A 118 -2.83 -8.76 -9.02
C ALA A 118 -1.78 -7.64 -9.18
N ARG A 119 -1.51 -7.19 -10.40
CA ARG A 119 -0.59 -6.07 -10.68
C ARG A 119 -1.03 -4.79 -9.98
N LYS A 120 -2.31 -4.44 -10.03
CA LYS A 120 -2.86 -3.26 -9.34
C LYS A 120 -2.59 -3.32 -7.83
N LYS A 121 -2.74 -4.49 -7.21
CA LYS A 121 -2.41 -4.69 -5.79
C LYS A 121 -0.91 -4.49 -5.51
N CYS A 122 -0.03 -5.06 -6.34
CA CYS A 122 1.42 -4.85 -6.22
C CYS A 122 1.80 -3.38 -6.40
N TYR A 123 1.25 -2.70 -7.40
CA TYR A 123 1.48 -1.28 -7.63
C TYR A 123 1.03 -0.42 -6.45
N LYS A 124 -0.11 -0.71 -5.83
CA LYS A 124 -0.55 0.00 -4.62
C LYS A 124 0.46 -0.15 -3.47
N LYS A 125 1.01 -1.35 -3.25
CA LYS A 125 2.04 -1.59 -2.22
C LYS A 125 3.32 -0.82 -2.51
N PHE A 126 3.81 -0.86 -3.75
CA PHE A 126 4.96 -0.06 -4.16
C PHE A 126 4.69 1.45 -4.07
N TRP A 127 3.48 1.89 -4.36
CA TRP A 127 3.11 3.30 -4.26
C TRP A 127 3.24 3.81 -2.82
N VAL A 128 2.75 3.04 -1.85
CA VAL A 128 2.89 3.37 -0.42
C VAL A 128 4.36 3.37 0.00
N MET A 129 5.17 2.43 -0.48
CA MET A 129 6.61 2.42 -0.19
C MET A 129 7.32 3.67 -0.72
N LEU A 130 7.00 4.11 -1.94
CA LEU A 130 7.55 5.32 -2.53
C LEU A 130 7.10 6.58 -1.78
N GLN A 131 5.86 6.61 -1.30
CA GLN A 131 5.34 7.67 -0.45
C GLN A 131 6.15 7.77 0.85
N HIS A 132 6.37 6.66 1.55
CA HIS A 132 7.16 6.64 2.80
C HIS A 132 8.64 7.00 2.59
N ARG A 133 9.16 6.80 1.37
CA ARG A 133 10.52 7.20 0.97
C ARG A 133 10.60 8.64 0.43
N GLY A 134 9.48 9.34 0.34
CA GLY A 134 9.42 10.70 -0.21
C GLY A 134 9.71 10.79 -1.71
N ALA A 135 9.69 9.66 -2.44
CA ALA A 135 10.08 9.62 -3.85
C ALA A 135 9.13 10.45 -4.73
N TRP A 136 7.84 10.50 -4.39
CA TRP A 136 6.84 11.30 -5.10
C TRP A 136 7.07 12.81 -5.01
N ARG A 137 7.79 13.25 -3.97
CA ARG A 137 8.18 14.66 -3.76
C ARG A 137 9.56 14.97 -4.30
N HIS A 138 10.30 13.98 -4.80
CA HIS A 138 11.64 14.18 -5.30
C HIS A 138 11.60 15.16 -6.50
N PRO A 139 12.40 16.24 -6.53
CA PRO A 139 12.33 17.26 -7.59
C PRO A 139 12.42 16.69 -9.00
N ARG A 140 13.39 15.80 -9.26
CA ARG A 140 13.51 15.09 -10.56
C ARG A 140 12.28 14.27 -10.93
N TYR A 141 11.62 13.60 -9.97
CA TYR A 141 10.38 12.87 -10.23
C TYR A 141 9.26 13.83 -10.62
N VAL A 142 9.08 14.93 -9.87
CA VAL A 142 8.07 15.94 -10.17
C VAL A 142 8.28 16.53 -11.56
N SER A 143 9.51 16.89 -11.93
CA SER A 143 9.84 17.39 -13.26
C SER A 143 9.55 16.36 -14.35
N LYS A 144 9.96 15.10 -14.15
CA LYS A 144 9.69 14.01 -15.10
C LYS A 144 8.19 13.78 -15.27
N LYS A 145 7.42 13.79 -14.17
CA LYS A 145 5.96 13.61 -14.17
C LYS A 145 5.26 14.74 -14.90
N GLN A 146 5.68 15.98 -14.66
CA GLN A 146 5.14 17.14 -15.36
C GLN A 146 5.35 17.03 -16.88
N LEU A 147 6.55 16.62 -17.31
CA LEU A 147 6.85 16.43 -18.73
C LEU A 147 5.97 15.34 -19.36
N ALA A 148 5.91 14.15 -18.74
CA ALA A 148 5.10 13.04 -19.26
C ALA A 148 3.60 13.39 -19.33
N LEU A 149 3.08 14.16 -18.37
CA LEU A 149 1.68 14.61 -18.39
C LEU A 149 1.42 15.74 -19.39
N GLN A 150 2.46 16.46 -19.85
CA GLN A 150 2.32 17.46 -20.91
C GLN A 150 2.24 16.81 -22.29
N THR A 151 2.97 15.70 -22.50
CA THR A 151 3.01 14.95 -23.75
C THR A 151 1.83 13.99 -23.92
N ASP A 152 1.21 13.53 -22.82
CA ASP A 152 0.06 12.62 -22.90
C ASP A 152 -1.17 13.29 -23.56
N ALA A 153 -1.51 12.84 -24.76
CA ALA A 153 -2.69 13.30 -25.52
C ALA A 153 -4.01 13.06 -24.77
N ARG A 154 -4.02 12.12 -23.81
CA ARG A 154 -5.19 11.78 -23.00
C ARG A 154 -5.20 12.48 -21.65
N ARG A 155 -4.34 13.49 -21.43
CA ARG A 155 -4.23 14.23 -20.16
C ARG A 155 -5.55 14.74 -19.58
N ASN A 156 -6.56 15.00 -20.43
CA ASN A 156 -7.88 15.49 -20.01
C ASN A 156 -8.85 14.38 -19.60
N LEU A 157 -8.59 13.12 -19.98
CA LEU A 157 -9.51 11.99 -19.75
C LEU A 157 -9.30 11.29 -18.40
N TYR A 158 -8.18 11.57 -17.73
CA TYR A 158 -7.77 10.82 -16.53
C TYR A 158 -7.62 11.69 -15.28
N VAL A 159 -8.18 12.90 -15.30
CA VAL A 159 -8.31 13.76 -14.12
C VAL A 159 -9.56 13.33 -13.35
N TYR A 160 -9.44 12.27 -12.56
CA TYR A 160 -10.46 11.95 -11.56
C TYR A 160 -10.18 12.82 -10.33
N HIS A 161 -11.11 13.72 -9.98
CA HIS A 161 -11.07 14.61 -8.81
C HIS A 161 -9.83 15.52 -8.65
N GLY A 162 -9.34 16.16 -9.72
CA GLY A 162 -8.32 17.22 -9.57
C GLY A 162 -6.89 16.76 -9.18
N HIS A 163 -6.71 15.50 -8.76
CA HIS A 163 -5.40 14.92 -8.45
C HIS A 163 -4.83 14.19 -9.67
N ARG A 164 -3.73 14.71 -10.22
CA ARG A 164 -2.97 14.03 -11.28
C ARG A 164 -2.30 12.79 -10.68
N ARG A 165 -2.79 11.61 -11.04
CA ARG A 165 -2.24 10.30 -10.62
C ARG A 165 -0.71 10.27 -10.77
N ASP A 166 -0.04 9.64 -9.83
CA ASP A 166 1.39 9.34 -9.94
C ASP A 166 1.67 8.35 -11.06
N ILE A 167 2.82 8.54 -11.72
CA ILE A 167 3.31 7.64 -12.75
C ILE A 167 4.32 6.71 -12.08
N MET A 168 4.06 5.41 -12.13
CA MET A 168 4.91 4.43 -11.47
C MET A 168 6.30 4.39 -12.14
N PRO A 169 7.41 4.38 -11.37
CA PRO A 169 8.76 4.24 -11.92
C PRO A 169 8.98 2.96 -12.73
N ASP A 170 9.80 3.02 -13.77
CA ASP A 170 10.05 1.87 -14.67
C ASP A 170 10.63 0.66 -13.97
N CYS A 171 11.47 0.85 -12.93
CA CYS A 171 12.00 -0.26 -12.15
C CYS A 171 10.88 -1.13 -11.57
N ILE A 172 9.83 -0.51 -11.02
CA ILE A 172 8.66 -1.20 -10.49
C ILE A 172 7.80 -1.78 -11.61
N VAL A 173 7.55 -1.02 -12.68
CA VAL A 173 6.73 -1.47 -13.81
C VAL A 173 7.32 -2.73 -14.44
N ARG A 174 8.63 -2.73 -14.71
CA ARG A 174 9.34 -3.89 -15.28
C ARG A 174 9.30 -5.09 -14.34
N LEU A 175 9.57 -4.90 -13.05
CA LEU A 175 9.55 -5.98 -12.07
C LEU A 175 8.16 -6.63 -11.97
N VAL A 176 7.12 -5.81 -11.78
CA VAL A 176 5.75 -6.31 -11.59
C VAL A 176 5.19 -6.94 -12.87
N ARG A 177 5.49 -6.39 -14.05
CA ARG A 177 5.08 -7.01 -15.33
C ARG A 177 5.87 -8.29 -15.62
N GLY A 178 7.11 -8.39 -15.14
CA GLY A 178 7.90 -9.62 -15.14
C GLY A 178 7.19 -10.73 -14.38
N TRP A 179 6.73 -10.45 -13.15
CA TRP A 179 6.00 -11.44 -12.35
C TRP A 179 4.61 -11.79 -12.86
N LEU A 180 3.90 -10.80 -13.43
CA LEU A 180 2.47 -10.87 -13.69
C LEU A 180 2.18 -10.42 -15.11
N SER A 181 2.63 -11.20 -16.08
CA SER A 181 2.52 -10.85 -17.50
C SER A 181 1.08 -10.83 -18.02
N ASN A 182 0.82 -10.02 -19.04
CA ASN A 182 -0.40 -10.12 -19.84
C ASN A 182 -0.35 -11.33 -20.77
N PRO A 183 -1.49 -11.95 -21.09
CA PRO A 183 -1.56 -12.94 -22.16
C PRO A 183 -1.19 -12.31 -23.52
N GLY A 184 -0.76 -13.14 -24.46
CA GLY A 184 -0.36 -12.71 -25.80
C GLY A 184 -1.48 -11.94 -26.51
N GLY A 185 -1.12 -10.85 -27.19
CA GLY A 185 -2.07 -10.01 -27.92
C GLY A 185 -2.82 -8.97 -27.09
N ILE A 186 -2.58 -8.88 -25.76
CA ILE A 186 -3.16 -7.85 -24.90
C ILE A 186 -2.11 -6.86 -24.42
N ASP A 187 -2.23 -5.61 -24.88
CA ASP A 187 -1.35 -4.52 -24.45
C ASP A 187 -1.58 -4.12 -22.98
N TYR A 188 -0.51 -3.66 -22.33
CA TYR A 188 -0.63 -3.10 -20.99
C TYR A 188 -1.27 -1.73 -21.03
N MET A 189 -2.37 -1.58 -20.29
CA MET A 189 -3.06 -0.29 -20.13
C MET A 189 -2.48 0.50 -18.94
N GLY A 190 -2.39 1.82 -19.07
CA GLY A 190 -1.99 2.74 -18.01
C GLY A 190 -1.01 3.81 -18.49
N HIS A 191 -0.71 4.80 -17.63
CA HIS A 191 0.28 5.83 -17.94
C HIS A 191 1.68 5.22 -17.95
N LEU A 192 2.41 5.47 -19.03
CA LEU A 192 3.84 5.21 -19.17
C LEU A 192 4.58 6.56 -19.12
N TRP A 193 5.89 6.52 -18.92
CA TRP A 193 6.72 7.72 -18.99
C TRP A 193 6.87 8.27 -20.42
N ASP A 194 6.65 7.41 -21.42
CA ASP A 194 6.82 7.65 -22.86
C ASP A 194 5.51 7.41 -23.62
#